data_AF-A0A9W6ZKF8-F1
#
_entry.id   AF-A0A9W6ZKF8-F1
#
_cell.length_a   1.000
_cell.length_b   1.000
_cell.length_c   1.000
_cell.angle_alpha   90.00
_cell.angle_beta   90.00
_cell.angle_gamma   90.00
#
_symmetry.space_group_name_H-M   'P 1'
#
loop_
_entity.id
_entity.type
_entity.pdbx_description
1 polymer ?
#
loop_
_entity_poly.entity_id
_entity_poly.type
_entity_poly.pdbx_seq_one_letter_code
_entity_poly.pdbx_strand_id
1 'polypeptide(L)'
;MAKKSKKGAKKEKTEEAPVKLHPAVMVKPDKDLWVTLDLQLMNWGFMDQKIPVRTSTRLFSIRKILTERHGRIKDLTLYLTAYLEEKEMKDEMMTLQEYFDKNTPLLEAQDKNDPDDKDEKVVAIYYDFKPISSGPILLDWQC
;
A
#
# COMPACT_ATOMS: atom_id res chain seq x y z
N MET A 1 24.25 -1.54 -54.98
CA MET A 1 23.78 -1.25 -53.61
C MET A 1 22.76 -0.12 -53.65
N ALA A 2 21.71 -0.26 -52.82
CA ALA A 2 20.77 0.76 -52.33
C ALA A 2 19.88 1.57 -53.31
N LYS A 3 18.59 1.23 -53.28
CA LYS A 3 17.43 2.00 -53.75
C LYS A 3 17.27 3.31 -52.94
N LYS A 4 16.83 4.40 -53.58
CA LYS A 4 16.14 5.50 -52.88
C LYS A 4 15.17 6.23 -53.80
N SER A 5 13.90 5.85 -53.71
CA SER A 5 12.74 6.59 -54.20
C SER A 5 12.50 7.82 -53.31
N LYS A 6 12.36 9.01 -53.92
CA LYS A 6 12.05 10.26 -53.23
C LYS A 6 10.84 10.94 -53.88
N LYS A 7 9.70 10.78 -53.21
CA LYS A 7 8.73 11.82 -52.85
C LYS A 7 7.96 12.53 -53.99
N GLY A 8 6.81 11.94 -54.36
CA GLY A 8 5.65 12.68 -54.84
C GLY A 8 4.66 12.85 -53.70
N ALA A 9 4.42 14.09 -53.25
CA ALA A 9 3.39 14.42 -52.26
C ALA A 9 2.20 15.02 -53.01
N LYS A 10 1.16 14.20 -53.23
CA LYS A 10 -0.16 14.64 -53.70
C LYS A 10 -1.08 14.76 -52.48
N LYS A 11 -1.70 15.93 -52.39
CA LYS A 11 -2.60 16.43 -51.36
C LYS A 11 -3.98 15.79 -51.51
N GLU A 12 -4.55 15.23 -50.44
CA GLU A 12 -5.99 14.96 -50.38
C GLU A 12 -6.52 15.05 -48.94
N LYS A 13 -7.66 15.73 -48.83
CA LYS A 13 -8.44 16.03 -47.61
C LYS A 13 -8.99 14.73 -46.99
N THR A 14 -9.11 14.70 -45.67
CA THR A 14 -10.14 13.85 -45.03
C THR A 14 -10.73 14.57 -43.80
N GLU A 15 -12.04 14.43 -43.72
CA GLU A 15 -13.05 15.05 -42.87
C GLU A 15 -12.72 15.19 -41.38
N GLU A 16 -13.09 16.35 -40.83
CA GLU A 16 -13.25 16.58 -39.40
C GLU A 16 -14.48 15.79 -38.90
N ALA A 17 -14.23 14.67 -38.23
CA ALA A 17 -15.24 14.01 -37.43
C ALA A 17 -15.49 14.83 -36.15
N PRO A 18 -16.75 14.97 -35.67
CA PRO A 18 -17.04 15.69 -34.44
C PRO A 18 -16.41 14.94 -33.25
N VAL A 19 -15.46 15.60 -32.58
CA VAL A 19 -14.84 15.09 -31.36
C VAL A 19 -15.94 14.98 -30.30
N LYS A 20 -16.37 13.75 -30.02
CA LYS A 20 -17.23 13.46 -28.88
C LYS A 20 -16.44 13.79 -27.61
N LEU A 21 -16.71 14.95 -27.04
CA LEU A 21 -16.24 15.32 -25.70
C LEU A 21 -16.88 14.32 -24.73
N HIS A 22 -16.12 13.29 -24.34
CA HIS A 22 -16.50 12.45 -23.22
C HIS A 22 -16.71 13.37 -22.01
N PRO A 23 -17.81 13.22 -21.25
CA PRO A 23 -18.02 14.02 -20.06
C PRO A 23 -16.78 13.84 -19.17
N ALA A 24 -16.16 14.96 -18.79
CA ALA A 24 -15.07 14.95 -17.83
C ALA A 24 -15.62 14.32 -16.55
N VAL A 25 -15.27 13.06 -16.33
CA VAL A 25 -15.56 12.37 -15.08
C VAL A 25 -14.77 13.15 -14.04
N MET A 26 -15.47 13.98 -13.26
CA MET A 26 -14.93 14.56 -12.04
C MET A 26 -14.61 13.39 -11.13
N VAL A 27 -13.36 12.92 -11.19
CA VAL A 27 -12.80 12.01 -10.19
C VAL A 27 -12.86 12.81 -8.89
N LYS A 28 -13.80 12.44 -8.01
CA LYS A 28 -13.82 12.99 -6.66
C LYS A 28 -12.42 12.73 -6.10
N PRO A 29 -11.74 13.73 -5.52
CA PRO A 29 -10.45 13.48 -4.90
C PRO A 29 -10.70 12.40 -3.84
N ASP A 30 -10.09 11.23 -4.02
CA ASP A 30 -10.07 10.21 -2.99
C ASP A 30 -9.56 10.93 -1.74
N LYS A 31 -10.42 11.02 -0.73
CA LYS A 31 -10.04 11.62 0.55
C LYS A 31 -8.89 10.75 1.05
N ASP A 32 -7.67 11.25 0.97
CA ASP A 32 -6.47 10.57 1.45
C ASP A 32 -6.65 10.34 2.96
N LEU A 33 -7.22 9.19 3.31
CA LEU A 33 -7.40 8.75 4.68
C LEU A 33 -6.03 8.29 5.18
N TRP A 34 -5.59 8.87 6.29
CA TRP A 34 -4.35 8.50 6.96
C TRP A 34 -4.70 7.65 8.17
N VAL A 35 -3.91 6.59 8.37
CA VAL A 35 -4.01 5.70 9.52
C VAL A 35 -2.62 5.52 10.12
N THR A 36 -2.54 5.38 11.42
CA THR A 36 -1.30 5.03 12.11
C THR A 36 -1.29 3.52 12.31
N LEU A 37 -0.38 2.81 11.65
CA LEU A 37 -0.20 1.38 11.89
C LEU A 37 0.70 1.18 13.09
N ASP A 38 0.22 0.44 14.09
CA ASP A 38 1.03 -0.07 15.19
C ASP A 38 1.49 -1.49 14.84
N LEU A 39 2.72 -1.59 14.34
CA LEU A 39 3.32 -2.84 13.89
C LEU A 39 3.93 -3.54 15.11
N GLN A 40 3.30 -4.63 15.57
CA GLN A 40 3.71 -5.38 16.74
C GLN A 40 4.35 -6.71 16.37
N LEU A 41 5.56 -6.96 16.87
CA LEU A 41 6.26 -8.23 16.63
C LEU A 41 5.81 -9.26 17.66
N MET A 42 5.33 -10.42 17.21
CA MET A 42 4.68 -11.41 18.09
C MET A 42 5.57 -11.90 19.24
N ASN A 43 6.87 -12.06 19.00
CA ASN A 43 7.78 -12.66 19.98
C ASN A 43 8.50 -11.63 20.86
N TRP A 44 8.70 -10.38 20.39
CA TRP A 44 9.51 -9.36 21.08
C TRP A 44 8.88 -7.96 20.95
N GLY A 45 8.18 -7.50 21.98
CA GLY A 45 7.57 -6.15 22.02
C GLY A 45 8.56 -4.98 22.06
N PHE A 46 9.88 -5.23 22.08
CA PHE A 46 10.89 -4.18 21.96
C PHE A 46 11.00 -3.61 20.54
N MET A 47 10.49 -4.34 19.53
CA MET A 47 10.55 -3.94 18.12
C MET A 47 9.23 -3.37 17.59
N ASP A 48 8.30 -3.03 18.47
CA ASP A 48 7.04 -2.41 18.08
C ASP A 48 7.31 -1.02 17.48
N GLN A 49 6.56 -0.65 16.45
CA GLN A 49 6.69 0.68 15.83
C GLN A 49 5.36 1.21 15.32
N LYS A 50 5.22 2.53 15.39
CA LYS A 50 4.06 3.24 14.87
C LYS A 50 4.46 3.99 13.60
N ILE A 51 3.79 3.68 12.49
CA ILE A 51 4.02 4.35 11.21
C ILE A 51 2.72 4.95 10.66
N PRO A 52 2.66 6.26 10.39
CA PRO A 52 1.53 6.84 9.69
C PRO A 52 1.61 6.49 8.19
N VAL A 53 0.54 5.89 7.67
CA VAL A 53 0.43 5.48 6.26
C VAL A 53 -0.92 5.88 5.70
N ARG A 54 -1.00 6.00 4.38
CA ARG A 54 -2.28 6.19 3.68
C ARG A 54 -3.03 4.87 3.59
N THR A 55 -4.36 4.90 3.65
CA THR A 55 -5.21 3.71 3.44
C THR A 55 -5.06 3.12 2.03
N SER A 56 -4.73 3.96 1.05
CA SER A 56 -4.43 3.54 -0.34
C SER A 56 -3.09 2.81 -0.48
N THR A 57 -2.28 2.76 0.58
CA THR A 57 -1.01 2.03 0.57
C THR A 57 -1.27 0.54 0.39
N ARG A 58 -0.48 -0.11 -0.48
CA ARG A 58 -0.53 -1.55 -0.70
C ARG A 58 0.26 -2.30 0.37
N LEU A 59 -0.19 -3.50 0.70
CA LEU A 59 0.46 -4.38 1.67
C LEU A 59 1.95 -4.64 1.36
N PHE A 60 2.29 -4.75 0.06
CA PHE A 60 3.67 -4.86 -0.40
C PHE A 60 4.61 -3.79 0.21
N SER A 61 4.13 -2.55 0.32
CA SER A 61 4.95 -1.45 0.86
C SER A 61 5.25 -1.66 2.35
N ILE A 62 4.28 -2.18 3.10
CA ILE A 62 4.44 -2.50 4.52
C ILE A 62 5.45 -3.65 4.70
N ARG A 63 5.37 -4.68 3.85
CA ARG A 63 6.36 -5.77 3.83
C ARG A 63 7.77 -5.27 3.53
N LYS A 64 7.90 -4.34 2.57
CA LYS A 64 9.18 -3.69 2.26
C LYS A 64 9.76 -2.93 3.46
N ILE A 65 8.94 -2.13 4.15
CA ILE A 65 9.36 -1.40 5.35
C ILE A 65 9.85 -2.35 6.45
N LEU A 66 9.12 -3.45 6.67
CA LEU A 66 9.53 -4.47 7.65
C LEU A 66 10.83 -5.19 7.24
N THR A 67 10.99 -5.48 5.96
CA THR A 67 12.20 -6.12 5.41
C THR A 67 13.42 -5.18 5.48
N GLU A 68 13.24 -3.89 5.19
CA GLU A 68 14.32 -2.90 5.30
C GLU A 68 14.78 -2.73 6.75
N ARG A 69 13.87 -2.79 7.71
CA ARG A 69 14.18 -2.60 9.14
C ARG A 69 14.84 -3.84 9.76
N HIS A 70 14.29 -5.03 9.49
CA HIS A 70 14.77 -6.29 10.06
C HIS A 70 15.87 -6.95 9.23
N GLY A 71 16.12 -6.44 8.02
CA GLY A 71 17.09 -6.97 7.09
C GLY A 71 16.61 -8.27 6.43
N ARG A 72 17.46 -9.30 6.46
CA ARG A 72 17.22 -10.56 5.75
C ARG A 72 16.24 -11.45 6.53
N ILE A 73 14.95 -11.26 6.27
CA ILE A 73 13.85 -12.04 6.84
C ILE A 73 13.19 -12.95 5.78
N LYS A 74 12.73 -14.12 6.21
CA LYS A 74 11.95 -15.10 5.43
C LYS A 74 10.60 -15.30 6.09
N ASP A 75 9.63 -15.78 5.31
CA ASP A 75 8.30 -16.17 5.79
C ASP A 75 7.60 -15.08 6.62
N LEU A 76 7.62 -13.83 6.14
CA LEU A 76 6.93 -12.72 6.78
C LEU A 76 5.41 -12.90 6.67
N THR A 77 4.76 -13.13 7.81
CA THR A 77 3.31 -13.20 7.93
C THR A 77 2.78 -11.97 8.65
N LEU A 78 1.64 -11.46 8.17
CA LEU A 78 1.01 -10.24 8.67
C LEU A 78 -0.43 -10.57 9.07
N TYR A 79 -0.84 -10.13 10.24
CA TYR A 79 -2.17 -10.35 10.80
C TYR A 79 -2.78 -9.02 11.24
N LEU A 80 -4.01 -8.78 10.82
CA LEU A 80 -4.72 -7.56 11.14
C LEU A 80 -5.42 -7.69 12.50
N THR A 81 -5.20 -6.76 13.44
CA THR A 81 -5.84 -6.65 14.78
C THR A 81 -5.66 -7.80 15.77
N ALA A 82 -5.54 -9.04 15.31
CA ALA A 82 -5.38 -10.23 16.13
C ALA A 82 -4.69 -11.35 15.35
N TYR A 83 -3.97 -12.21 16.04
CA TYR A 83 -3.31 -13.39 15.48
C TYR A 83 -4.33 -14.51 15.22
N LEU A 84 -5.08 -14.37 14.13
CA LEU A 84 -6.04 -15.37 13.64
C LEU A 84 -5.75 -15.61 12.17
N GLU A 85 -5.79 -16.87 11.73
CA GLU A 85 -5.56 -17.23 10.31
C GLU A 85 -6.56 -16.54 9.37
N GLU A 86 -7.78 -16.28 9.84
CA GLU A 86 -8.81 -15.55 9.10
C GLU A 86 -8.44 -14.08 8.84
N LYS A 87 -7.60 -13.50 9.70
CA LYS A 87 -7.15 -12.10 9.61
C LYS A 87 -5.76 -11.97 9.00
N GLU A 88 -5.25 -13.05 8.40
CA GLU A 88 -3.96 -13.06 7.72
C GLU A 88 -4.02 -12.27 6.40
N MET A 89 -3.07 -11.36 6.22
CA MET A 89 -2.97 -10.52 5.03
C MET A 89 -2.04 -11.16 4.00
N LYS A 90 -2.63 -11.90 3.06
CA LYS A 90 -1.89 -12.69 2.05
C LYS A 90 -1.63 -11.95 0.73
N ASP A 91 -2.60 -11.16 0.28
CA ASP A 91 -2.56 -10.49 -1.02
C ASP A 91 -1.74 -9.20 -0.97
N GLU A 92 -0.52 -9.25 -1.51
CA GLU A 92 0.42 -8.12 -1.47
C GLU A 92 -0.05 -6.90 -2.29
N MET A 93 -0.86 -7.15 -3.32
CA MET A 93 -1.37 -6.12 -4.25
C MET A 93 -2.60 -5.40 -3.71
N MET A 94 -3.21 -5.92 -2.65
CA MET A 94 -4.40 -5.37 -2.04
C MET A 94 -4.04 -4.16 -1.16
N THR A 95 -4.91 -3.17 -1.12
CA THR A 95 -4.73 -1.95 -0.32
C THR A 95 -5.13 -2.18 1.13
N LEU A 96 -4.56 -1.40 2.04
CA LEU A 96 -4.94 -1.46 3.46
C LEU A 96 -6.41 -1.15 3.67
N GLN A 97 -6.97 -0.23 2.88
CA GLN A 97 -8.40 0.09 2.90
C GLN A 97 -9.27 -1.15 2.71
N GLU A 98 -9.03 -1.91 1.64
CA GLU A 98 -9.85 -3.08 1.34
C GLU A 98 -9.70 -4.19 2.41
N TYR A 99 -8.55 -4.27 3.07
CA TYR A 99 -8.35 -5.17 4.21
C TYR A 99 -9.12 -4.74 5.45
N PHE A 100 -9.19 -3.44 5.70
CA PHE A 100 -10.01 -2.89 6.78
C PHE A 100 -11.48 -3.16 6.48
N ASP A 101 -11.97 -2.80 5.30
CA ASP A 101 -13.36 -2.99 4.90
C ASP A 101 -13.83 -4.45 5.05
N LYS A 102 -12.95 -5.42 4.78
CA LYS A 102 -13.23 -6.86 4.94
C LYS A 102 -13.27 -7.35 6.39
N ASN A 103 -12.32 -6.94 7.22
CA ASN A 103 -12.12 -7.55 8.53
C ASN A 103 -12.84 -6.79 9.66
N THR A 104 -12.94 -5.47 9.55
CA THR A 104 -13.60 -4.60 10.52
C THR A 104 -13.77 -3.23 9.87
N PRO A 105 -14.99 -2.69 9.71
CA PRO A 105 -15.21 -1.33 9.21
C PRO A 105 -14.70 -0.29 10.24
N LEU A 106 -13.37 -0.19 10.38
CA LEU A 106 -12.65 0.75 11.24
C LEU A 106 -12.70 2.18 10.68
N LEU A 107 -12.92 2.29 9.37
CA LEU A 107 -12.90 3.57 8.68
C LEU A 107 -14.24 4.31 8.71
N GLU A 108 -15.36 3.62 8.97
CA GLU A 108 -16.71 4.21 8.87
C GLU A 108 -17.23 4.85 10.17
N ALA A 109 -16.65 4.54 11.32
CA ALA A 109 -17.04 5.14 12.59
C ALA A 109 -16.27 6.46 12.84
N GLN A 110 -16.77 7.57 12.30
CA GLN A 110 -16.77 8.92 12.90
C GLN A 110 -17.17 9.96 11.85
N ASP A 111 -18.44 9.91 11.47
CA ASP A 111 -19.16 11.12 11.12
C ASP A 111 -19.96 11.51 12.38
N LYS A 112 -19.79 12.76 12.83
CA LYS A 112 -20.54 13.51 13.86
C LYS A 112 -19.89 13.58 15.26
N ASN A 113 -19.10 14.63 15.52
CA ASN A 113 -19.46 15.70 16.47
C ASN A 113 -18.30 16.46 17.15
N ASP A 114 -17.03 16.37 16.73
CA ASP A 114 -16.00 17.27 17.28
C ASP A 114 -15.04 17.80 16.19
N PRO A 115 -14.91 19.13 16.02
CA PRO A 115 -14.02 19.74 15.02
C PRO A 115 -12.54 19.79 15.45
N ASP A 116 -12.20 19.35 16.66
CA ASP A 116 -10.84 19.37 17.21
C ASP A 116 -10.22 17.98 17.42
N ASP A 117 -10.98 16.89 17.30
CA ASP A 117 -10.45 15.53 17.40
C ASP A 117 -9.85 15.07 16.07
N LYS A 118 -8.55 15.36 15.91
CA LYS A 118 -7.67 14.57 15.04
C LYS A 118 -7.48 13.19 15.68
N ASP A 119 -8.54 12.39 15.71
CA ASP A 119 -8.45 11.01 16.16
C ASP A 119 -7.53 10.26 15.19
N GLU A 120 -6.26 10.15 15.56
CA GLU A 120 -5.30 9.32 14.87
C GLU A 120 -5.81 7.88 14.93
N LYS A 121 -6.33 7.39 13.80
CA LYS A 121 -6.82 6.00 13.71
C LYS A 121 -5.63 5.06 13.82
N VAL A 122 -5.39 4.55 15.03
CA VAL A 122 -4.33 3.58 15.31
C VAL A 122 -4.85 2.17 15.03
N VAL A 123 -4.20 1.43 14.14
CA VAL A 123 -4.53 0.04 13.80
C VAL A 123 -3.35 -0.86 14.14
N ALA A 124 -3.57 -1.82 15.04
CA ALA A 124 -2.56 -2.82 15.36
C ALA A 124 -2.45 -3.89 14.26
N ILE A 125 -1.24 -4.11 13.77
CA ILE A 125 -0.89 -5.21 12.86
C ILE A 125 0.17 -6.04 13.56
N TYR A 126 -0.14 -7.32 13.75
CA TYR A 126 0.78 -8.28 14.30
C TYR A 126 1.56 -8.92 13.16
N TYR A 127 2.86 -9.12 13.34
CA TYR A 127 3.68 -9.78 12.35
C TYR A 127 4.64 -10.78 12.98
N ASP A 128 4.97 -11.80 12.20
CA ASP A 128 5.97 -12.81 12.54
C ASP A 128 6.85 -13.09 11.32
N PHE A 129 8.11 -13.47 11.56
CA PHE A 129 9.05 -13.79 10.50
C PHE A 129 10.14 -14.73 11.00
N LYS A 130 10.76 -15.45 10.07
CA LYS A 130 11.91 -16.31 10.34
C LYS A 130 13.20 -15.66 9.84
N PRO A 131 14.25 -15.52 10.67
CA PRO A 131 15.53 -15.00 10.20
C PRO A 131 16.17 -15.96 9.19
N ILE A 132 16.79 -15.42 8.14
CA ILE A 132 17.44 -16.23 7.08
C ILE A 132 18.78 -16.83 7.54
N SER A 133 19.45 -16.17 8.49
CA SER A 133 20.77 -16.55 8.99
C SER A 133 20.68 -16.86 10.48
N SER A 134 21.33 -17.96 10.92
CA SER A 134 21.48 -18.29 12.34
C SER A 134 22.52 -17.42 13.06
N GLY A 135 23.07 -16.41 12.39
CA GLY A 135 23.95 -15.42 13.00
C GLY A 135 23.16 -14.47 13.91
N PRO A 136 23.77 -13.96 14.99
CA PRO A 136 23.10 -13.01 15.86
C PRO A 136 22.66 -11.79 15.05
N ILE A 137 21.36 -11.50 15.15
CA ILE A 137 20.59 -10.45 14.45
C ILE A 137 21.22 -9.05 14.62
N LEU A 138 22.16 -8.91 15.56
CA LEU A 138 22.88 -7.67 15.89
C LEU A 138 24.11 -7.36 15.00
N LEU A 139 24.59 -8.26 14.14
CA LEU A 139 25.90 -8.09 13.47
C LEU A 139 25.87 -7.75 11.97
N ASP A 140 24.71 -7.81 11.30
CA ASP A 140 24.58 -7.50 9.86
C ASP A 140 24.06 -6.08 9.56
N TRP A 141 24.13 -5.16 10.55
CA TRP A 141 23.76 -3.75 10.40
C TRP A 141 24.89 -2.93 9.76
N GLN A 142 25.37 -3.36 8.59
CA GLN A 142 26.23 -2.56 7.72
C GLN A 142 25.46 -2.20 6.45
N CYS A 143 24.99 -0.95 6.40
CA CYS A 143 24.82 -0.21 5.15
C CYS A 143 26.19 0.35 4.71
#